data_AF-A0A7C6BW76-F1
#
_entry.id   AF-A0A7C6BW76-F1
#
_cell.length_a   1.000
_cell.length_b   1.000
_cell.length_c   1.000
_cell.angle_alpha   90.00
_cell.angle_beta   90.00
_cell.angle_gamma   90.00
#
_symmetry.space_group_name_H-M   'P 1'
#
loop_
_entity.id
_entity.type
_entity.pdbx_description
1 polymer ?
#
loop_
_entity_poly.entity_id
_entity_poly.type
_entity_poly.pdbx_seq_one_letter_code
_entity_poly.pdbx_strand_id
1 'polypeptide(L)' 'MNENTRKKAILVQEMLDKYYEPERQDRCKLWVYRNYIRKAIPMSERTFWRYCARDVENNKKVEENKDQLKLWD' A
#
# COMPACT_ATOMS: atom_id res chain seq x y z
N MET A 1 0.84 4.99 12.38
CA MET A 1 1.81 4.15 11.64
C MET A 1 3.06 4.98 11.43
N ASN A 2 4.26 4.39 11.59
CA ASN A 2 5.49 5.14 11.35
C ASN A 2 5.54 5.58 9.88
N GLU A 3 5.98 6.82 9.60
CA GLU A 3 5.93 7.43 8.27
C GLU A 3 6.70 6.60 7.23
N ASN A 4 7.83 6.02 7.64
CA ASN A 4 8.64 5.12 6.80
C ASN A 4 7.89 3.85 6.40
N THR A 5 7.09 3.27 7.31
CA THR A 5 6.26 2.10 7.00
C THR A 5 5.22 2.46 5.94
N ARG A 6 4.68 3.68 5.99
CA ARG A 6 3.71 4.16 5.02
C ARG A 6 4.31 4.30 3.64
N LYS A 7 5.45 5.00 3.54
CA LYS A 7 6.17 5.15 2.26
C LYS A 7 6.49 3.79 1.63
N LYS A 8 6.92 2.81 2.45
CA LYS A 8 7.14 1.43 1.97
C LYS A 8 5.87 0.75 1.47
N ALA A 9 4.73 0.94 2.13
CA ALA A 9 3.47 0.34 1.70
C ALA A 9 3.01 0.91 0.35
N ILE A 10 3.13 2.23 0.15
CA ILE A 10 2.82 2.90 -1.14
C ILE A 10 3.69 2.32 -2.26
N LEU A 11 5.01 2.30 -2.07
CA LEU A 11 5.94 1.78 -3.09
C LEU A 11 5.67 0.31 -3.45
N VAL A 12 5.25 -0.50 -2.49
CA VAL A 12 4.88 -1.90 -2.74
C VAL A 12 3.61 -2.00 -3.58
N GLN A 13 2.61 -1.17 -3.31
CA GLN A 13 1.37 -1.13 -4.10
C GLN A 13 1.66 -0.66 -5.53
N GLU A 14 2.42 0.43 -5.71
CA GLU A 14 2.83 0.93 -7.02
C GLU A 14 3.62 -0.10 -7.84
N MET A 15 4.57 -0.81 -7.20
CA MET A 15 5.29 -1.89 -7.87
C MET A 15 4.40 -3.08 -8.20
N LEU A 16 3.46 -3.41 -7.32
CA LEU A 16 2.52 -4.48 -7.60
C LEU A 16 1.69 -4.13 -8.83
N ASP A 17 1.11 -2.93 -8.89
CA ASP A 17 0.30 -2.47 -10.02
C ASP A 17 1.09 -2.39 -11.33
N LYS A 18 2.38 -2.05 -11.25
CA LYS A 18 3.27 -2.01 -12.43
C LYS A 18 3.54 -3.39 -13.04
N TYR A 19 3.65 -4.44 -12.21
CA TYR A 19 4.13 -5.75 -12.64
C TYR A 19 3.05 -6.85 -12.62
N TYR A 20 1.94 -6.62 -11.93
CA TYR A 20 0.84 -7.55 -11.84
C TYR A 20 -0.08 -7.41 -13.04
N GLU A 21 -0.27 -8.51 -13.75
CA GLU A 21 -1.18 -8.62 -14.90
C GLU A 21 -2.38 -9.47 -14.49
N PRO A 22 -3.57 -8.89 -14.23
CA PRO A 22 -4.70 -9.60 -13.60
C PRO A 22 -5.18 -10.83 -14.36
N GLU A 23 -5.10 -10.81 -15.68
CA GLU A 23 -5.61 -11.86 -16.55
C GLU A 23 -4.59 -12.98 -16.80
N ARG A 24 -3.36 -12.85 -16.28
CA ARG A 24 -2.26 -13.77 -16.53
C ARG A 24 -1.97 -14.65 -15.31
N GLN A 25 -2.25 -15.95 -15.41
CA GLN A 25 -2.17 -16.87 -14.27
C GLN A 25 -0.74 -17.14 -13.75
N ASP A 26 0.26 -17.08 -14.62
CA ASP A 26 1.68 -17.27 -14.29
C ASP A 26 2.29 -16.08 -13.55
N ARG A 27 1.72 -14.88 -13.66
CA ARG A 27 2.17 -13.64 -13.01
C ARG A 27 1.29 -13.23 -11.83
N CYS A 28 1.00 -14.18 -10.93
CA CYS A 28 0.27 -13.88 -9.70
C CYS A 28 1.03 -12.91 -8.78
N LYS A 29 0.33 -12.29 -7.82
CA LYS A 29 0.92 -11.34 -6.85
C LYS A 29 2.13 -11.92 -6.10
N LEU A 30 2.10 -13.23 -5.80
CA LEU A 30 3.22 -13.93 -5.15
C LEU A 30 4.45 -14.04 -6.06
N TRP A 31 4.24 -14.27 -7.36
CA TRP A 31 5.31 -14.30 -8.34
C TRP A 31 5.96 -12.92 -8.49
N VAL A 32 5.14 -11.85 -8.55
CA VAL A 32 5.63 -10.46 -8.57
C VAL A 32 6.44 -10.14 -7.31
N TYR A 33 5.95 -10.56 -6.14
CA TYR A 33 6.67 -10.38 -4.88
C TYR A 33 8.06 -11.03 -4.91
N ARG A 34 8.15 -12.30 -5.34
CA ARG A 34 9.41 -13.05 -5.37
C ARG A 34 10.40 -12.50 -6.40
N ASN A 35 9.91 -12.05 -7.56
CA ASN A 35 10.76 -11.70 -8.70
C ASN A 35 11.17 -10.23 -8.75
N TYR A 36 10.31 -9.32 -8.27
CA TYR A 36 10.52 -7.87 -8.33
C TYR A 36 10.59 -7.24 -6.93
N ILE A 37 9.53 -7.37 -6.14
CA ILE A 37 9.37 -6.56 -4.92
C ILE A 37 10.41 -6.92 -3.86
N ARG A 38 10.64 -8.20 -3.59
CA ARG A 38 11.61 -8.65 -2.56
C ARG A 38 13.04 -8.20 -2.86
N LYS A 39 13.40 -8.08 -4.14
CA LYS A 39 14.73 -7.64 -4.58
C LYS A 39 14.93 -6.14 -4.37
N ALA A 40 13.89 -5.34 -4.63
CA ALA A 40 13.93 -3.89 -4.45
C ALA A 40 13.69 -3.45 -3.00
N ILE A 41 12.77 -4.10 -2.29
CA ILE A 41 12.39 -3.78 -0.92
C ILE A 41 12.36 -5.08 -0.09
N PRO A 42 13.48 -5.42 0.58
CA PRO A 42 13.55 -6.61 1.42
C PRO A 42 12.51 -6.58 2.55
N MET A 43 11.62 -7.57 2.54
CA MET A 43 10.64 -7.80 3.60
C MET A 43 10.20 -9.26 3.62
N SER A 44 9.50 -9.66 4.68
CA SER A 44 8.84 -10.96 4.72
C SER A 44 7.56 -10.96 3.90
N GLU A 45 7.16 -12.14 3.43
CA GLU A 45 5.94 -12.31 2.62
C GLU A 45 4.69 -11.87 3.41
N ARG A 46 4.64 -12.17 4.71
CA ARG A 46 3.58 -11.67 5.61
C ARG A 46 3.47 -10.15 5.60
N THR A 47 4.60 -9.44 5.54
CA THR A 47 4.62 -7.98 5.50
C THR A 47 4.14 -7.45 4.16
N PHE A 48 4.52 -8.10 3.06
CA PHE A 48 4.05 -7.79 1.72
C PHE A 48 2.51 -7.88 1.65
N TRP A 49 1.91 -8.99 2.08
CA TRP A 49 0.45 -9.16 2.09
C TRP A 49 -0.23 -8.12 2.99
N ARG A 50 0.37 -7.81 4.15
CA ARG A 50 -0.14 -6.76 5.05
C ARG A 50 -0.13 -5.37 4.41
N TYR A 51 0.84 -5.05 3.55
CA TYR A 51 0.84 -3.80 2.79
C TYR A 51 -0.16 -3.80 1.65
N CYS A 52 -0.34 -4.94 0.96
CA CYS A 52 -1.33 -5.06 -0.11
C CYS A 52 -2.77 -4.92 0.40
N ALA A 53 -3.07 -5.49 1.57
CA ALA A 53 -4.41 -5.45 2.16
C ALA A 53 -4.75 -4.11 2.85
N ARG A 54 -3.83 -3.14 2.84
CA ARG A 54 -3.99 -1.88 3.56
C ARG A 54 -4.48 -0.80 2.62
N ASP A 55 -5.50 -0.05 3.03
CA ASP A 55 -5.84 1.22 2.38
C ASP A 55 -4.77 2.26 2.71
N VAL A 56 -3.90 2.56 1.75
CA VAL A 56 -2.86 3.59 1.89
C VAL A 56 -3.32 4.93 1.30
N GLU A 57 -4.36 4.90 0.46
CA GLU A 57 -5.08 6.04 -0.13
C GLU A 57 -6.00 6.81 0.83
N ASN A 58 -6.26 6.30 2.05
CA ASN A 58 -7.08 7.02 3.06
C ASN A 58 -6.35 8.20 3.72
N ASN A 59 -5.52 8.91 2.95
CA ASN A 59 -5.09 10.27 3.21
C ASN A 59 -5.98 11.27 2.47
N LYS A 60 -7.30 11.05 2.40
CA LYS A 60 -8.17 12.20 2.26
C LYS A 60 -7.80 13.11 3.44
N LYS A 61 -7.28 14.30 3.13
CA LYS A 61 -7.30 15.40 4.09
C LYS A 61 -8.71 15.35 4.66
N VAL A 62 -8.84 15.21 5.98
CA VAL A 62 -10.12 15.51 6.62
C VAL A 62 -10.34 16.97 6.25
N GLU A 63 -11.10 17.22 5.19
CA GLU A 63 -11.54 18.57 4.89
C GLU A 63 -12.36 18.97 6.09
N GLU A 64 -11.89 19.96 6.84
CA GLU A 64 -12.65 20.51 7.95
C GLU A 64 -13.99 20.96 7.38
N ASN A 65 -15.04 20.22 7.70
CA ASN A 65 -16.38 20.60 7.33
C ASN A 65 -16.71 21.85 8.14
N LYS A 66 -16.79 23.01 7.49
CA LYS A 66 -17.07 24.30 8.12
C LYS A 66 -18.40 24.32 8.86
N ASP A 67 -19.32 23.44 8.49
CA ASP A 67 -20.64 23.29 9.11
C ASP A 67 -20.61 22.37 10.35
N GLN A 68 -19.45 21.81 10.68
CA GLN A 68 -19.28 20.93 11.83
C GLN A 68 -18.92 21.75 13.08
N LEU A 69 -19.77 21.67 14.11
CA LEU A 69 -19.53 22.34 15.40
C LEU A 69 -18.24 21.81 16.03
N LYS A 70 -17.30 22.69 16.37
CA LYS A 70 -16.12 22.33 17.17
C LYS A 70 -16.59 21.98 18.58
N LEU A 71 -16.19 20.80 19.06
CA LEU A 71 -16.72 20.28 20.32
C LEU A 71 -16.14 21.01 21.55
N TRP A 72 -15.07 21.81 21.39
CA TRP A 72 -14.46 22.64 22.45
C TRP A 72 -13.44 23.63 21.84
N ASP A 73 -13.30 24.80 22.50
CA ASP A 73 -12.22 25.78 22.32
C ASP A 73 -11.04 25.50 23.26
#